data_AF-A0A8X6PXP1-F1
#
_entry.id   AF-A0A8X6PXP1-F1
#
_cell.length_a   1.000
_cell.length_b   1.000
_cell.length_c   1.000
_cell.angle_alpha   90.00
_cell.angle_beta   90.00
_cell.angle_gamma   90.00
#
_symmetry.space_group_name_H-M   'P 1'
#
loop_
_entity.id
_entity.type
_entity.pdbx_description
1 polymer ?
#
loop_
_entity_poly.entity_id
_entity_poly.type
_entity_poly.pdbx_seq_one_letter_code
_entity_poly.pdbx_strand_id
1 'polypeptide(L)'
;MFQCFQQSAHNGYIGGKLNSSNYGKWAGYIKVVLLDRGSWSFIDGTKPALDTDATSKERRDHNLCKDCCYSTMFLNVEEALQALISTTCGKKASTILKNHFEPINRAQVAALLHQFFNARKEPDESIGVFIECLTS
;
A
#
# COMPACT_ATOMS: atom_id res chain seq x y z
N MET A 1 -15.18 18.13 15.63
CA MET A 1 -15.09 16.83 14.92
C MET A 1 -14.93 16.99 13.39
N PHE A 2 -15.34 18.12 12.79
CA PHE A 2 -15.21 18.39 11.33
C PHE A 2 -13.84 18.95 10.88
N GLN A 3 -12.96 19.33 11.80
CA GLN A 3 -11.70 20.01 11.44
C GLN A 3 -10.60 19.05 10.91
N CYS A 4 -10.60 17.77 11.30
CA CYS A 4 -9.60 16.82 10.80
C CYS A 4 -9.82 16.40 9.34
N PHE A 5 -11.04 16.49 8.81
CA PHE A 5 -11.33 16.10 7.43
C PHE A 5 -10.98 17.21 6.41
N GLN A 6 -11.02 18.49 6.82
CA GLN A 6 -10.80 19.59 5.89
C GLN A 6 -9.33 19.98 5.68
N GLN A 7 -8.42 19.56 6.56
CA GLN A 7 -7.00 19.92 6.41
C GLN A 7 -6.27 19.10 5.33
N SER A 8 -6.93 18.07 4.77
CA SER A 8 -6.41 17.25 3.67
C SER A 8 -6.41 17.97 2.31
N ALA A 9 -7.04 19.14 2.19
CA ALA A 9 -7.14 19.84 0.90
C ALA A 9 -6.03 20.87 0.65
N HIS A 10 -5.26 21.26 1.68
CA HIS A 10 -4.46 22.50 1.60
C HIS A 10 -2.94 22.34 1.50
N ASN A 11 -2.40 21.12 1.63
CA ASN A 11 -1.00 20.86 1.31
C ASN A 11 -0.95 19.98 0.05
N GLY A 12 -0.52 20.57 -1.06
CA GLY A 12 -0.50 19.95 -2.38
C GLY A 12 -0.01 18.52 -2.36
N TYR A 13 -0.73 17.66 -3.08
CA TYR A 13 -0.46 16.24 -3.28
C TYR A 13 0.86 16.01 -4.03
N ILE A 14 2.01 16.17 -3.38
CA ILE A 14 3.32 15.98 -4.03
C ILE A 14 3.61 14.48 -4.34
N GLY A 15 2.82 13.54 -3.80
CA GLY A 15 2.99 12.09 -4.02
C GLY A 15 2.06 11.44 -5.06
N GLY A 16 0.91 12.07 -5.37
CA GLY A 16 -0.17 11.43 -6.12
C GLY A 16 -0.80 10.21 -5.40
N LYS A 17 -1.90 9.68 -5.95
CA LYS A 17 -2.46 8.40 -5.47
C LYS A 17 -1.54 7.24 -5.87
N LEU A 18 -1.59 6.15 -5.10
CA LEU A 18 -0.87 4.92 -5.45
C LEU A 18 -1.33 4.40 -6.80
N ASN A 19 -0.37 4.09 -7.66
CA ASN A 19 -0.55 3.45 -8.96
C ASN A 19 0.54 2.40 -9.19
N SER A 20 0.55 1.80 -10.37
CA SER A 20 1.47 0.72 -10.75
C SER A 20 2.96 1.09 -10.74
N SER A 21 3.32 2.37 -10.72
CA SER A 21 4.69 2.83 -10.93
C SER A 21 5.31 3.58 -9.75
N ASN A 22 4.52 3.96 -8.74
CA ASN A 22 4.96 4.93 -7.73
C ASN A 22 5.03 4.40 -6.29
N TYR A 23 4.85 3.09 -6.06
CA TYR A 23 4.75 2.51 -4.72
C TYR A 23 5.86 2.96 -3.75
N GLY A 24 7.13 2.96 -4.18
CA GLY A 24 8.24 3.35 -3.31
C GLY A 24 8.15 4.79 -2.80
N LYS A 25 7.77 5.75 -3.67
CA LYS A 25 7.55 7.15 -3.28
C LYS A 25 6.29 7.30 -2.43
N TRP A 26 5.21 6.63 -2.83
CA TRP A 26 3.94 6.64 -2.13
C TRP A 26 4.07 6.11 -0.70
N ALA A 27 4.77 5.00 -0.49
CA ALA A 27 4.94 4.38 0.83
C ALA A 27 5.66 5.30 1.82
N GLY A 28 6.71 5.99 1.36
CA GLY A 28 7.40 7.01 2.15
C GLY A 28 6.49 8.19 2.54
N TYR A 29 5.70 8.69 1.58
CA TYR A 29 4.76 9.78 1.82
C TYR A 29 3.66 9.38 2.82
N ILE A 30 3.05 8.21 2.64
CA ILE A 30 2.01 7.72 3.55
C ILE A 30 2.54 7.50 4.96
N LYS A 31 3.78 7.02 5.09
CA LYS A 31 4.43 6.94 6.40
C LYS A 31 4.47 8.31 7.09
N VAL A 32 4.88 9.36 6.38
CA VAL A 32 4.91 10.73 6.93
C VAL A 32 3.51 11.22 7.33
N VAL A 33 2.51 11.02 6.47
CA VAL A 33 1.11 11.42 6.79
C VAL A 33 0.57 10.67 8.01
N LEU A 34 0.87 9.39 8.14
CA LEU A 34 0.43 8.59 9.29
C LEU A 34 1.19 8.95 10.58
N LEU A 35 2.45 9.38 10.48
CA LEU A 35 3.21 9.90 11.62
C LEU A 35 2.64 11.23 12.12
N ASP A 36 2.36 12.16 11.21
CA ASP A 36 1.70 13.45 11.52
C ASP A 36 0.34 13.24 12.22
N ARG A 37 -0.41 12.22 11.79
CA ARG A 37 -1.71 11.83 12.37
C ARG A 37 -1.60 10.91 13.59
N GLY A 38 -0.40 10.63 14.09
CA GLY A 38 -0.17 9.73 15.24
C GLY A 38 -0.65 8.28 15.04
N SER A 39 -0.92 7.88 13.79
CA SER A 39 -1.59 6.63 13.42
C SER A 39 -0.65 5.56 12.87
N TRP A 40 0.62 5.91 12.63
CA TRP A 40 1.64 4.98 12.12
C TRP A 40 1.85 3.74 12.99
N SER A 41 1.66 3.87 14.30
CA SER A 41 1.84 2.77 15.27
C SER A 41 0.91 1.56 15.04
N PHE A 42 -0.19 1.76 14.29
CA PHE A 42 -1.04 0.66 13.84
C PHE A 42 -0.45 -0.14 12.68
N ILE A 43 0.37 0.49 11.84
CA ILE A 43 1.02 -0.17 10.69
C ILE A 43 2.23 -0.98 11.16
N ASP A 44 3.14 -0.36 11.91
CA ASP A 44 4.34 -1.03 12.39
C ASP A 44 4.07 -2.01 13.56
N GLY A 45 2.87 -1.94 14.15
CA GLY A 45 2.45 -2.82 15.24
C GLY A 45 3.03 -2.46 16.61
N THR A 46 3.61 -1.26 16.75
CA THR A 46 4.08 -0.75 18.04
C THR A 46 2.94 -0.32 18.95
N LYS A 47 1.74 -0.11 18.42
CA LYS A 47 0.59 0.28 19.25
C LYS A 47 0.13 -0.90 20.12
N PRO A 48 0.11 -0.73 21.46
CA PRO A 48 -0.37 -1.78 22.35
C PRO A 48 -1.86 -2.03 22.15
N ALA A 49 -2.28 -3.27 22.40
CA ALA A 49 -3.70 -3.58 22.55
C ALA A 49 -4.26 -2.81 23.75
N LEU A 50 -5.53 -2.44 23.67
CA LEU A 50 -6.22 -1.84 24.81
C LEU A 50 -6.40 -2.89 25.90
N ASP A 51 -6.13 -2.50 27.14
CA ASP A 51 -6.44 -3.32 28.32
C ASP A 51 -7.95 -3.51 28.49
N THR A 52 -8.32 -4.57 29.19
CA THR A 52 -9.73 -4.90 29.46
C THR A 52 -10.45 -3.80 30.24
N ASP A 53 -9.73 -3.10 31.12
CA ASP A 53 -10.20 -2.00 31.97
C ASP A 53 -10.04 -0.61 31.35
N ALA A 54 -9.59 -0.52 30.08
CA ALA A 54 -9.43 0.75 29.38
C ALA A 54 -10.68 1.64 29.47
N THR A 55 -10.47 2.92 29.73
CA THR A 55 -11.55 3.91 29.83
C THR A 55 -12.29 4.04 28.50
N SER A 56 -13.53 4.54 28.54
CA SER A 56 -14.29 4.85 27.32
C SER A 56 -13.57 5.89 26.43
N LYS A 57 -12.77 6.77 27.04
CA LYS A 57 -11.94 7.73 26.30
C LYS A 57 -10.84 7.04 25.52
N GLU A 58 -10.08 6.15 26.14
CA GLU A 58 -8.99 5.41 25.48
C GLU A 58 -9.50 4.53 24.34
N ARG A 59 -10.65 3.86 24.53
CA ARG A 59 -11.29 3.07 23.46
C ARG A 59 -11.69 3.93 22.26
N ARG A 60 -12.25 5.11 22.51
CA ARG A 60 -12.62 6.07 21.46
C ARG A 60 -11.39 6.59 20.73
N ASP A 61 -10.37 7.05 21.47
CA ASP A 61 -9.15 7.62 20.89
C ASP A 61 -8.39 6.55 20.07
N HIS A 62 -8.35 5.30 20.55
CA HIS A 62 -7.80 4.17 19.81
C HIS A 62 -8.57 3.87 18.51
N ASN A 63 -9.90 3.78 18.56
CA ASN A 63 -10.71 3.53 17.36
C ASN A 63 -10.59 4.67 16.35
N LEU A 64 -10.61 5.92 16.81
CA LEU A 64 -10.41 7.08 15.93
C LEU A 64 -9.07 6.98 15.20
N CYS A 65 -8.00 6.67 15.92
CA CYS A 65 -6.67 6.53 15.35
C CYS A 65 -6.58 5.36 14.34
N LYS A 66 -7.26 4.24 14.63
CA LYS A 66 -7.38 3.10 13.71
C LYS A 66 -8.13 3.47 12.42
N ASP A 67 -9.25 4.20 12.54
CA ASP A 67 -10.08 4.61 11.41
C ASP A 67 -9.39 5.70 10.58
N CYS A 68 -8.66 6.61 11.23
CA CYS A 68 -7.76 7.57 10.58
C CYS A 68 -6.67 6.86 9.77
N CYS A 69 -6.05 5.80 10.33
CA CYS A 69 -5.07 5.01 9.60
C CYS A 69 -5.66 4.39 8.32
N TYR A 70 -6.81 3.73 8.43
CA TYR A 70 -7.46 3.07 7.29
C TYR A 70 -7.94 4.07 6.23
N SER A 71 -8.65 5.12 6.62
CA SER A 71 -9.14 6.15 5.70
C SER A 71 -7.99 6.85 4.97
N THR A 72 -6.87 7.12 5.64
CA THR A 72 -5.66 7.67 5.00
C THR A 72 -5.15 6.74 3.90
N MET A 73 -5.06 5.44 4.17
CA MET A 73 -4.62 4.46 3.16
C MET A 73 -5.60 4.42 1.97
N PHE A 74 -6.90 4.30 2.26
CA PHE A 74 -7.95 4.16 1.25
C PHE A 74 -8.06 5.38 0.31
N LEU A 75 -8.01 6.60 0.86
CA LEU A 75 -8.14 7.83 0.07
C LEU A 75 -6.93 8.10 -0.81
N ASN A 76 -5.77 7.53 -0.48
CA ASN A 76 -4.52 7.76 -1.19
C ASN A 76 -4.18 6.64 -2.18
N VAL A 77 -5.07 5.70 -2.46
CA VAL A 77 -4.92 4.74 -3.56
C VAL A 77 -5.88 5.05 -4.71
N GLU A 78 -5.50 4.72 -5.94
CA GLU A 78 -6.41 4.79 -7.09
C GLU A 78 -7.62 3.87 -6.92
N GLU A 79 -8.75 4.24 -7.53
CA GLU A 79 -10.02 3.53 -7.38
C GLU A 79 -9.93 2.04 -7.76
N ALA A 80 -9.16 1.74 -8.82
CA ALA A 80 -8.89 0.36 -9.24
C ALA A 80 -8.22 -0.49 -8.14
N LEU A 81 -7.44 0.13 -7.24
CA LEU A 81 -6.75 -0.53 -6.14
C LEU A 81 -7.55 -0.48 -4.82
N GLN A 82 -8.62 0.31 -4.75
CA GLN A 82 -9.45 0.37 -3.53
C GLN A 82 -10.14 -0.95 -3.26
N ALA A 83 -10.59 -1.66 -4.29
CA ALA A 83 -11.18 -2.98 -4.17
C ALA A 83 -10.24 -3.96 -3.44
N LEU A 84 -8.93 -3.87 -3.70
CA LEU A 84 -7.90 -4.72 -3.12
C LEU A 84 -7.76 -4.56 -1.60
N ILE A 85 -8.08 -3.38 -1.05
CA ILE A 85 -7.95 -3.06 0.37
C ILE A 85 -9.29 -2.82 1.08
N SER A 86 -10.41 -2.96 0.38
CA SER A 86 -11.78 -2.65 0.83
C SER A 86 -12.26 -3.44 2.06
N THR A 87 -11.54 -4.47 2.46
CA THR A 87 -11.96 -5.44 3.47
C THR A 87 -11.25 -5.30 4.83
N THR A 88 -10.22 -4.47 4.98
CA THR A 88 -9.29 -4.63 6.11
C THR A 88 -8.68 -3.38 6.76
N CYS A 89 -8.32 -3.51 8.04
CA CYS A 89 -7.61 -2.51 8.83
C CYS A 89 -6.32 -2.01 8.15
N GLY A 90 -5.86 -0.81 8.53
CA GLY A 90 -4.69 -0.15 7.91
C GLY A 90 -3.45 -1.06 7.80
N LYS A 91 -3.16 -1.89 8.80
CA LYS A 91 -2.03 -2.84 8.77
C LYS A 91 -2.16 -3.89 7.66
N LYS A 92 -3.31 -4.54 7.57
CA LYS A 92 -3.58 -5.55 6.54
C LYS A 92 -3.60 -4.91 5.15
N ALA A 93 -4.23 -3.74 5.00
CA ALA A 93 -4.17 -2.97 3.76
C ALA A 93 -2.72 -2.65 3.36
N SER A 94 -1.89 -2.22 4.30
CA SER A 94 -0.46 -1.96 4.06
C SER A 94 0.28 -3.21 3.60
N THR A 95 0.07 -4.36 4.25
CA THR A 95 0.68 -5.63 3.84
C THR A 95 0.25 -6.07 2.45
N ILE A 96 -1.04 -5.97 2.13
CA ILE A 96 -1.57 -6.34 0.81
C ILE A 96 -0.92 -5.46 -0.27
N LEU A 97 -0.88 -4.14 -0.08
CA LEU A 97 -0.26 -3.23 -1.03
C LEU A 97 1.24 -3.49 -1.17
N LYS A 98 1.94 -3.77 -0.06
CA LYS A 98 3.35 -4.12 -0.08
C LYS A 98 3.62 -5.37 -0.91
N ASN A 99 2.87 -6.44 -0.67
CA ASN A 99 3.02 -7.69 -1.42
C ASN A 99 2.64 -7.55 -2.90
N HIS A 100 1.71 -6.64 -3.21
CA HIS A 100 1.27 -6.38 -4.57
C HIS A 100 2.32 -5.61 -5.40
N PHE A 101 3.00 -4.64 -4.79
CA PHE A 101 3.88 -3.71 -5.52
C PHE A 101 5.37 -3.87 -5.29
N GLU A 102 5.81 -4.42 -4.15
CA GLU A 102 7.22 -4.75 -4.00
C GLU A 102 7.54 -5.98 -4.85
N PRO A 103 8.57 -5.92 -5.71
CA PRO A 103 9.01 -7.10 -6.43
C PRO A 103 9.39 -8.16 -5.41
N ILE A 104 8.75 -9.31 -5.55
CA ILE A 104 9.04 -10.47 -4.72
C ILE A 104 10.53 -10.74 -4.88
N ASN A 105 11.25 -10.69 -3.76
CA ASN A 105 12.69 -10.90 -3.49
C ASN A 105 13.71 -10.91 -4.68
N ARG A 106 14.97 -10.51 -4.40
CA ARG A 106 16.04 -10.51 -5.41
C ARG A 106 16.23 -11.84 -6.13
N ALA A 107 15.95 -12.97 -5.49
CA ALA A 107 16.08 -14.29 -6.11
C ALA A 107 14.97 -14.56 -7.14
N GLN A 108 13.76 -14.05 -6.97
CA GLN A 108 12.70 -14.16 -7.96
C GLN A 108 12.89 -13.17 -9.10
N VAL A 109 13.37 -11.95 -8.81
CA VAL A 109 13.85 -11.05 -9.88
C VAL A 109 14.97 -11.70 -10.69
N ALA A 110 15.93 -12.34 -10.01
CA ALA A 110 17.00 -13.09 -10.69
C ALA A 110 16.46 -14.29 -11.48
N ALA A 111 15.45 -15.00 -10.96
CA ALA A 111 14.80 -16.10 -11.67
C ALA A 111 14.03 -15.62 -12.91
N LEU A 112 13.32 -14.51 -12.82
CA LEU A 112 12.64 -13.88 -13.96
C LEU A 112 13.64 -13.39 -15.01
N LEU A 113 14.73 -12.73 -14.59
CA LEU A 113 15.81 -12.36 -15.49
C LEU A 113 16.45 -13.58 -16.15
N HIS A 114 16.67 -14.66 -15.38
CA HIS A 114 17.22 -15.90 -15.91
C HIS A 114 16.28 -16.55 -16.93
N GLN A 115 14.97 -16.58 -16.67
CA GLN A 115 13.97 -17.05 -17.64
C GLN A 115 13.95 -16.17 -18.89
N PHE A 116 13.98 -14.85 -18.74
CA PHE A 116 14.02 -13.91 -19.86
C PHE A 116 15.27 -14.08 -20.74
N PHE A 117 16.47 -14.18 -20.14
CA PHE A 117 17.71 -14.38 -20.89
C PHE A 117 17.83 -15.76 -21.54
N ASN A 118 17.16 -16.77 -20.98
CA ASN A 118 17.12 -18.11 -21.56
C ASN A 118 15.99 -18.30 -22.56
N ALA A 119 15.02 -17.39 -22.61
CA ALA A 119 13.95 -17.43 -23.59
C ALA A 119 14.56 -17.25 -24.98
N ARG A 120 14.26 -18.21 -25.87
CA ARG A 120 14.65 -18.15 -27.28
C ARG A 120 13.39 -18.07 -28.10
N LYS A 121 13.41 -17.11 -29.02
CA LYS A 121 12.39 -16.98 -30.05
C LYS A 121 12.60 -18.08 -31.08
N GLU A 122 11.57 -18.85 -31.39
CA GLU A 122 11.66 -19.85 -32.45
C GLU A 122 11.73 -19.17 -33.83
N PRO A 123 12.42 -19.76 -34.83
CA PRO A 123 12.66 -19.12 -36.12
C PRO A 123 11.39 -18.73 -36.90
N ASP A 124 10.30 -19.46 -36.66
CA ASP A 124 8.98 -19.32 -37.31
C ASP A 124 7.94 -18.61 -36.43
N GLU A 125 8.27 -18.33 -35.17
CA GLU A 125 7.39 -17.64 -34.24
C GLU A 125 7.32 -16.14 -34.57
N SER A 126 6.14 -15.52 -34.40
CA SER A 126 6.03 -14.06 -34.53
C SER A 126 6.58 -13.35 -33.27
N ILE A 127 7.06 -12.12 -33.39
CA ILE A 127 7.55 -11.36 -32.22
C ILE A 127 6.42 -11.14 -31.20
N GLY A 128 5.17 -10.97 -31.67
CA GLY A 128 4.01 -10.82 -30.81
C GLY A 128 3.76 -12.04 -29.92
N VAL A 129 3.80 -13.25 -30.51
CA VAL A 129 3.61 -14.52 -29.77
C VAL A 129 4.75 -14.75 -28.77
N PHE A 130 5.98 -14.41 -29.15
CA PHE A 130 7.14 -14.50 -28.24
C PHE A 130 7.01 -13.56 -27.04
N ILE A 131 6.56 -12.32 -27.26
CA ILE A 131 6.32 -11.35 -26.18
C ILE A 131 5.14 -11.80 -25.30
N GLU A 132 4.10 -12.39 -25.87
CA GLU A 132 2.97 -12.93 -25.13
C GLU A 132 3.41 -14.07 -24.20
N CYS A 133 4.28 -14.97 -24.66
CA CYS A 133 4.91 -15.99 -23.80
C CYS A 133 5.79 -15.43 -22.68
N LEU A 134 6.40 -14.26 -22.87
CA LEU A 134 7.23 -13.59 -21.84
C LEU A 134 6.41 -12.82 -20.80
N THR A 135 5.11 -12.59 -21.07
CA THR A 135 4.22 -11.75 -20.25
C THR A 135 3.02 -12.50 -19.68
N SER A 136 2.82 -13.77 -20.06
CA SER A 136 1.87 -14.74 -19.48
C SER A 136 2.36 -15.33 -18.17
#